data_AF-X6MBW5-F1
#
_entry.id   AF-X6MBW5-F1
#
_cell.length_a   1.000
_cell.length_b   1.000
_cell.length_c   1.000
_cell.angle_alpha   90.00
_cell.angle_beta   90.00
_cell.angle_gamma   90.00
#
_symmetry.space_group_name_H-M   'P 1'
#
loop_
_entity.id
_entity.type
_entity.pdbx_description
1 polymer ?
#
loop_
_entity_poly.entity_id
_entity_poly.type
_entity_poly.pdbx_seq_one_letter_code
_entity_poly.pdbx_strand_id
1 'polypeptide(L)'
;VFTLYSSRDIAKFFWGLKGCKFTEAPVKSVDSCRVTLLSEFQNEKFPKSAQSTDLIRCSATFETLSDLSDGLLQFEEFVNNNKEKFTKIARIKNGFNIPSGRRGFGKEGQLFGCSKKMRLAIPDTYSAIKFDLIYSIDDDKEPNENGNNTTVPSKKSMICQVQFLWKAIVKSNKKQEKLLNLIAQKSFLTECHRQMQINSFDFDLKLAGFAHQLLAPLIIHFPLEFARSSYIREQKDSDNKNYLCQMAYNGNVKYQCAKEIMELLPPELVESQLCDSDRENTLPLMYALWKQSTMECIRLFIPANLDSSLWSQTTQVLLCLISHKQSFFGTGFGYHALIYAVRNEHVPTKDILELAKKHISEERWQELILSPERWVIFQNFTPIHFAFFVQDEVGEELMQYIIPIDFRTNFTFWESTTNFNHVCYFFFPCVCVVNILYLFVVYMFV
;
A
#
# COMPACT_ATOMS: atom_id res chain seq x y z
N VAL A 1 -20.57 6.36 -2.06
CA VAL A 1 -21.76 6.31 -1.18
C VAL A 1 -21.84 7.55 -0.29
N PHE A 2 -20.93 7.73 0.66
CA PHE A 2 -20.89 8.87 1.58
C PHE A 2 -20.96 10.27 0.91
N THR A 3 -20.26 10.47 -0.20
CA THR A 3 -20.29 11.74 -0.95
C THR A 3 -21.67 12.09 -1.46
N LEU A 4 -22.37 11.12 -2.06
CA LEU A 4 -23.68 11.34 -2.65
C LEU A 4 -24.73 11.69 -1.58
N TYR A 5 -24.67 11.06 -0.41
CA TYR A 5 -25.66 11.30 0.66
C TYR A 5 -25.41 12.61 1.41
N SER A 6 -24.17 12.87 1.82
CA SER A 6 -23.83 14.09 2.57
C SER A 6 -24.03 15.36 1.73
N SER A 7 -23.52 15.39 0.49
CA SER A 7 -23.70 16.52 -0.41
C SER A 7 -25.18 16.80 -0.71
N ARG A 8 -25.99 15.76 -0.90
CA ARG A 8 -27.42 15.90 -1.22
C ARG A 8 -28.23 16.43 -0.05
N ASP A 9 -27.99 15.93 1.15
CA ASP A 9 -28.71 16.40 2.35
C ASP A 9 -28.35 17.87 2.67
N ILE A 10 -27.08 18.25 2.49
CA ILE A 10 -26.64 19.65 2.62
C ILE A 10 -27.21 20.52 1.48
N ALA A 11 -27.26 20.02 0.24
CA ALA A 11 -27.82 20.75 -0.90
C ALA A 11 -29.29 21.12 -0.68
N LYS A 12 -30.09 20.18 -0.12
CA LYS A 12 -31.50 20.41 0.20
C LYS A 12 -31.69 21.60 1.15
N PHE A 13 -30.82 21.73 2.15
CA PHE A 13 -30.84 22.90 3.05
C PHE A 13 -30.65 24.20 2.27
N PHE A 14 -29.64 24.26 1.38
CA PHE A 14 -29.33 25.48 0.65
C PHE A 14 -30.33 25.85 -0.44
N TRP A 15 -31.09 24.90 -1.00
CA TRP A 15 -32.12 25.19 -2.01
C TRP A 15 -33.26 26.09 -1.51
N GLY A 16 -33.52 26.11 -0.21
CA GLY A 16 -34.54 26.99 0.39
C GLY A 16 -34.05 28.41 0.70
N LEU A 17 -32.75 28.67 0.58
CA LEU A 17 -32.18 29.95 1.01
C LEU A 17 -32.20 31.00 -0.11
N LYS A 18 -32.70 32.20 0.24
CA LYS A 18 -32.68 33.36 -0.63
C LYS A 18 -31.24 33.82 -0.89
N GLY A 19 -30.95 34.21 -2.14
CA GLY A 19 -29.66 34.81 -2.49
C GLY A 19 -28.48 33.85 -2.35
N CYS A 20 -28.71 32.53 -2.33
CA CYS A 20 -27.67 31.52 -2.17
C CYS A 20 -27.51 30.69 -3.45
N LYS A 21 -26.26 30.46 -3.85
CA LYS A 21 -25.90 29.47 -4.87
C LYS A 21 -25.10 28.35 -4.23
N PHE A 22 -25.70 27.17 -4.15
CA PHE A 22 -24.99 25.94 -3.74
C PHE A 22 -24.08 25.44 -4.87
N THR A 23 -22.93 24.90 -4.52
CA THR A 23 -21.99 24.25 -5.43
C THR A 23 -21.33 23.08 -4.73
N GLU A 24 -21.54 21.88 -5.26
CA GLU A 24 -20.83 20.68 -4.86
C GLU A 24 -19.41 20.71 -5.43
N ALA A 25 -18.41 20.36 -4.61
CA ALA A 25 -17.04 20.23 -5.08
C ALA A 25 -16.69 18.74 -5.28
N PRO A 26 -15.83 18.41 -6.25
CA PRO A 26 -15.39 17.04 -6.44
C PRO A 26 -14.66 16.53 -5.19
N VAL A 27 -14.73 15.21 -4.98
CA VAL A 27 -13.91 14.53 -3.96
C VAL A 27 -12.46 14.90 -4.20
N LYS A 28 -11.77 15.26 -3.11
CA LYS A 28 -10.37 15.68 -3.18
C LYS A 28 -9.51 14.54 -3.77
N SER A 29 -8.70 14.85 -4.77
CA SER A 29 -7.82 13.85 -5.39
C SER A 29 -6.73 13.39 -4.41
N VAL A 30 -6.20 12.19 -4.62
CA VAL A 30 -5.11 11.62 -3.80
C VAL A 30 -3.91 12.57 -3.74
N ASP A 31 -3.52 13.15 -4.88
CA ASP A 31 -2.40 14.10 -4.93
C ASP A 31 -2.69 15.39 -4.17
N SER A 32 -3.92 15.91 -4.25
CA SER A 32 -4.33 17.09 -3.47
C SER A 32 -4.30 16.79 -1.97
N CYS A 33 -4.71 15.59 -1.56
CA CYS A 33 -4.60 15.15 -0.17
C CYS A 33 -3.14 15.07 0.26
N ARG A 34 -2.27 14.44 -0.54
CA ARG A 34 -0.83 14.36 -0.26
C ARG A 34 -0.21 15.75 -0.07
N VAL A 35 -0.48 16.68 -0.98
CA VAL A 35 0.03 18.07 -0.88
C VAL A 35 -0.44 18.72 0.43
N THR A 36 -1.72 18.63 0.79
CA THR A 36 -2.22 19.21 2.05
C THR A 36 -1.62 18.54 3.28
N LEU A 37 -1.46 17.21 3.28
CA LEU A 37 -0.87 16.47 4.39
C LEU A 37 0.61 16.85 4.59
N LEU A 38 1.34 17.04 3.50
CA LEU A 38 2.72 17.49 3.52
C LEU A 38 2.86 18.97 3.90
N SER A 39 1.93 19.83 3.52
CA SER A 39 2.03 21.26 3.83
C SER A 39 1.50 21.63 5.22
N GLU A 40 0.36 21.08 5.64
CA GLU A 40 -0.34 21.50 6.86
C GLU A 40 -0.02 20.64 8.10
N PHE A 41 0.36 19.38 7.91
CA PHE A 41 0.50 18.40 9.00
C PHE A 41 1.91 17.81 9.09
N GLN A 42 2.92 18.64 8.86
CA GLN A 42 4.34 18.24 8.83
C GLN A 42 4.78 17.56 10.13
N ASN A 43 4.42 18.16 11.27
CA ASN A 43 4.89 17.74 12.59
C ASN A 43 3.93 16.74 13.29
N GLU A 44 2.85 16.35 12.60
CA GLU A 44 1.89 15.40 13.15
C GLU A 44 2.40 13.95 13.04
N LYS A 45 1.99 13.10 13.99
CA LYS A 45 2.32 11.67 13.96
C LYS A 45 1.56 10.96 12.84
N PHE A 46 2.21 9.97 12.24
CA PHE A 46 1.57 9.07 11.26
C PHE A 46 0.54 8.16 11.97
N PRO A 47 -0.61 7.81 11.33
CA PRO A 47 -1.06 8.17 9.98
C PRO A 47 -1.66 9.59 9.90
N LYS A 48 -1.13 10.40 8.97
CA LYS A 48 -1.56 11.79 8.78
C LYS A 48 -2.90 11.93 8.06
N SER A 49 -3.33 10.91 7.31
CA SER A 49 -4.54 10.96 6.48
C SER A 49 -5.81 11.28 7.28
N ALA A 50 -5.90 10.82 8.53
CA ALA A 50 -7.03 11.10 9.42
C ALA A 50 -7.19 12.60 9.75
N GLN A 51 -6.14 13.41 9.57
CA GLN A 51 -6.17 14.86 9.79
C GLN A 51 -6.79 15.63 8.61
N SER A 52 -6.95 15.00 7.43
CA SER A 52 -7.57 15.64 6.27
C SER A 52 -9.08 15.75 6.47
N THR A 53 -9.53 16.99 6.67
CA THR A 53 -10.93 17.33 7.01
C THR A 53 -11.76 17.75 5.79
N ASP A 54 -11.13 17.89 4.63
CA ASP A 54 -11.71 18.48 3.42
C ASP A 54 -11.76 17.49 2.24
N LEU A 55 -11.83 16.19 2.53
CA LEU A 55 -12.02 15.13 1.54
C LEU A 55 -13.33 15.33 0.76
N ILE A 56 -14.41 15.59 1.49
CA ILE A 56 -15.72 15.94 0.96
C ILE A 56 -16.04 17.36 1.35
N ARG A 57 -16.42 18.16 0.35
CA ARG A 57 -16.61 19.58 0.51
C ARG A 57 -17.70 20.10 -0.39
N CYS A 58 -18.47 21.04 0.14
CA CYS A 58 -19.45 21.78 -0.61
C CYS A 58 -19.40 23.25 -0.20
N SER A 59 -19.94 24.11 -1.06
CA SER A 59 -19.94 25.55 -0.82
C SER A 59 -21.27 26.19 -1.14
N ALA A 60 -21.59 27.23 -0.40
CA ALA A 60 -22.75 28.08 -0.59
C ALA A 60 -22.27 29.52 -0.77
N THR A 61 -22.53 30.10 -1.94
CA THR A 61 -22.14 31.47 -2.26
C THR A 61 -23.36 32.39 -2.14
N PHE A 62 -23.27 33.35 -1.23
CA PHE A 62 -24.32 34.31 -0.92
C PHE A 62 -24.10 35.63 -1.68
N GLU A 63 -25.18 36.20 -2.22
CA GLU A 63 -25.16 37.45 -2.97
C GLU A 63 -24.80 38.64 -2.08
N THR A 64 -25.43 38.76 -0.91
CA THR A 64 -25.19 39.85 0.05
C THR A 64 -24.68 39.34 1.40
N LEU A 65 -24.15 40.26 2.21
CA LEU A 65 -23.73 39.95 3.58
C LEU A 65 -24.92 39.62 4.49
N SER A 66 -26.09 40.21 4.23
CA SER A 66 -27.33 39.88 4.96
C SER A 66 -27.74 38.44 4.70
N ASP A 67 -27.77 38.02 3.43
CA ASP A 67 -28.13 36.63 3.07
C ASP A 67 -27.15 35.62 3.69
N LEU A 68 -25.85 35.97 3.74
CA LEU A 68 -24.84 35.15 4.43
C LEU A 68 -25.14 35.01 5.92
N SER A 69 -25.45 36.12 6.60
CA SER A 69 -25.79 36.12 8.04
C SER A 69 -27.03 35.28 8.31
N ASP A 70 -28.09 35.47 7.53
CA ASP A 70 -29.34 34.73 7.67
C ASP A 70 -29.13 33.24 7.40
N GLY A 71 -28.31 32.91 6.39
CA GLY A 71 -27.95 31.54 6.07
C GLY A 71 -27.15 30.84 7.16
N LEU A 72 -26.28 31.56 7.90
CA LEU A 72 -25.54 31.00 9.04
C LEU A 72 -26.46 30.66 10.22
N LEU A 73 -27.38 31.56 10.56
CA LEU A 73 -28.36 31.32 11.64
C LEU A 73 -29.25 30.11 11.32
N GLN A 74 -29.77 30.04 10.08
CA GLN A 74 -30.57 28.90 9.63
C GLN A 74 -29.77 27.60 9.58
N PHE A 75 -28.47 27.67 9.28
CA PHE A 75 -27.62 26.49 9.23
C PHE A 75 -27.33 25.91 10.61
N GLU A 76 -27.14 26.76 11.62
CA GLU A 76 -27.02 26.33 13.01
C GLU A 76 -28.28 25.58 13.47
N GLU A 77 -29.47 26.13 13.17
CA GLU A 77 -30.75 25.47 13.44
C GLU A 77 -30.88 24.14 12.69
N PHE A 78 -30.51 24.10 11.40
CA PHE A 78 -30.51 22.88 10.59
C PHE A 78 -29.65 21.77 11.19
N VAL A 79 -28.40 22.06 11.58
CA VAL A 79 -27.51 21.06 12.18
C VAL A 79 -28.07 20.58 13.52
N ASN A 80 -28.62 21.48 14.33
CA ASN A 80 -29.23 21.12 15.61
C ASN A 80 -30.48 20.24 15.46
N ASN A 81 -31.26 20.43 14.40
CA ASN A 81 -32.47 19.65 14.11
C ASN A 81 -32.16 18.30 13.43
N ASN A 82 -30.95 18.10 12.91
CA ASN A 82 -30.56 16.89 12.16
C ASN A 82 -29.42 16.10 12.82
N LYS A 83 -29.38 16.06 14.16
CA LYS A 83 -28.31 15.41 14.94
C LYS A 83 -28.12 13.91 14.68
N GLU A 84 -29.12 13.22 14.17
CA GLU A 84 -29.00 11.80 13.79
C GLU A 84 -27.98 11.58 12.68
N LYS A 85 -27.91 12.50 11.71
CA LYS A 85 -26.98 12.46 10.58
C LYS A 85 -25.76 13.34 10.79
N PHE A 86 -25.96 14.55 11.32
CA PHE A 86 -24.91 15.53 11.61
C PHE A 86 -24.63 15.53 13.11
N THR A 87 -23.86 14.55 13.56
CA THR A 87 -23.70 14.27 14.99
C THR A 87 -23.02 15.42 15.75
N LYS A 88 -22.08 16.12 15.10
CA LYS A 88 -21.32 17.21 15.72
C LYS A 88 -20.69 18.15 14.70
N ILE A 89 -20.62 19.45 15.05
CA ILE A 89 -19.70 20.40 14.42
C ILE A 89 -18.32 20.19 15.06
N ALA A 90 -17.39 19.57 14.32
CA ALA A 90 -16.05 19.27 14.81
C ALA A 90 -15.20 20.55 14.92
N ARG A 91 -15.34 21.46 13.96
CA ARG A 91 -14.55 22.70 13.90
C ARG A 91 -15.26 23.78 13.11
N ILE A 92 -15.09 25.04 13.54
CA ILE A 92 -15.53 26.23 12.80
C ILE A 92 -14.27 27.06 12.50
N LYS A 93 -13.99 27.28 11.22
CA LYS A 93 -12.98 28.25 10.76
C LYS A 93 -13.71 29.51 10.34
N ASN A 94 -13.70 30.52 11.19
CA ASN A 94 -14.33 31.81 10.89
C ASN A 94 -13.27 32.84 10.50
N GLY A 95 -13.23 33.18 9.22
CA GLY A 95 -12.35 34.20 8.66
C GLY A 95 -12.58 35.62 9.16
N PHE A 96 -13.74 35.88 9.78
CA PHE A 96 -14.08 37.18 10.34
C PHE A 96 -13.61 37.36 11.78
N ASN A 97 -13.08 36.30 12.41
CA ASN A 97 -12.74 36.35 13.82
C ASN A 97 -11.46 37.19 14.00
N ILE A 98 -11.63 38.43 14.48
CA ILE A 98 -10.50 39.28 14.88
C ILE A 98 -9.93 38.65 16.15
N PRO A 99 -8.64 38.23 16.17
CA PRO A 99 -8.05 37.62 17.35
C PRO A 99 -8.26 38.56 18.53
N SER A 100 -8.83 38.02 19.61
CA SER A 100 -9.29 38.76 20.79
C SER A 100 -8.22 39.64 21.44
N GLY A 101 -6.93 39.39 21.17
CA GLY A 101 -5.79 40.21 21.59
C GLY A 101 -5.55 41.52 20.79
N ARG A 102 -6.26 41.75 19.68
CA ARG A 102 -6.23 43.03 18.91
C ARG A 102 -7.39 43.98 19.23
N ARG A 103 -8.17 43.70 20.28
CA ARG A 103 -9.07 44.71 20.88
C ARG A 103 -8.30 45.73 21.74
N GLY A 104 -7.10 46.12 21.29
CA GLY A 104 -6.48 47.33 21.79
C GLY A 104 -7.26 48.49 21.21
N PHE A 105 -8.02 49.19 22.05
CA PHE A 105 -8.42 50.56 21.73
C PHE A 105 -7.14 51.28 21.29
N GLY A 106 -7.07 51.65 20.01
CA GLY A 106 -6.04 52.59 19.57
C GLY A 106 -6.11 53.81 20.50
N LYS A 107 -4.96 54.41 20.83
CA LYS A 107 -4.82 55.53 21.78
C LYS A 107 -5.69 56.77 21.47
N GLU A 108 -6.55 56.74 20.45
CA GLU A 108 -7.45 57.82 20.05
C GLU A 108 -8.89 57.37 19.73
N GLY A 109 -9.40 56.30 20.33
CA GLY A 109 -10.85 55.97 20.27
C GLY A 109 -11.43 55.65 18.88
N GLN A 110 -10.61 55.61 17.82
CA GLN A 110 -11.01 55.10 16.52
C GLN A 110 -11.02 53.57 16.57
N LEU A 111 -12.23 53.01 16.61
CA LEU A 111 -12.48 51.61 16.25
C LEU A 111 -11.89 51.36 14.86
N PHE A 112 -10.76 50.67 14.80
CA PHE A 112 -10.18 50.23 13.53
C PHE A 112 -11.25 49.46 12.74
N GLY A 113 -11.53 49.98 11.54
CA GLY A 113 -12.22 49.22 10.50
C GLY A 113 -13.68 48.89 10.74
N CYS A 114 -14.46 49.61 11.54
CA CYS A 114 -15.92 49.40 11.51
C CYS A 114 -16.54 50.10 10.28
N SER A 115 -17.42 49.40 9.55
CA SER A 115 -18.27 50.02 8.53
C SER A 115 -19.07 51.16 9.15
N LYS A 116 -18.92 52.40 8.65
CA LYS A 116 -19.67 53.58 9.16
C LYS A 116 -21.19 53.37 9.11
N LYS A 117 -21.68 52.60 8.13
CA LYS A 117 -23.10 52.37 7.90
C LYS A 117 -23.68 51.24 8.76
N MET A 118 -22.90 50.19 9.02
CA MET A 118 -23.39 48.99 9.70
C MET A 118 -22.81 48.78 11.11
N ARG A 119 -21.79 49.55 11.49
CA ARG A 119 -21.01 49.39 12.73
C ARG A 119 -20.44 47.96 12.93
N LEU A 120 -20.23 47.25 11.83
CA LEU A 120 -19.62 45.92 11.81
C LEU A 120 -18.12 46.03 11.56
N ALA A 121 -17.33 45.26 12.29
CA ALA A 121 -15.89 45.18 12.07
C ALA A 121 -15.60 44.61 10.67
N ILE A 122 -14.78 45.31 9.91
CA ILE A 122 -14.27 44.88 8.61
C ILE A 122 -13.05 44.02 8.90
N PRO A 123 -13.06 42.72 8.55
CA PRO A 123 -11.91 41.85 8.77
C PRO A 123 -10.71 42.28 7.91
N ASP A 124 -9.51 42.23 8.49
CA ASP A 124 -8.24 42.56 7.81
C ASP A 124 -7.94 41.61 6.64
N THR A 125 -8.46 40.39 6.71
CA THR A 125 -8.40 39.41 5.62
C THR A 125 -9.74 38.69 5.52
N TYR A 126 -10.30 38.64 4.32
CA TYR A 126 -11.54 37.94 4.08
C TYR A 126 -11.26 36.47 3.74
N SER A 127 -11.68 35.57 4.63
CA SER A 127 -11.71 34.13 4.33
C SER A 127 -13.09 33.53 4.54
N ALA A 128 -13.36 32.43 3.86
CA ALA A 128 -14.60 31.69 3.95
C ALA A 128 -14.90 31.27 5.39
N ILE A 129 -16.17 31.23 5.79
CA ILE A 129 -16.58 30.56 7.02
C ILE A 129 -16.71 29.08 6.68
N LYS A 130 -15.94 28.22 7.34
CA LYS A 130 -15.95 26.77 7.07
C LYS A 130 -16.39 26.01 8.31
N PHE A 131 -17.31 25.08 8.11
CA PHE A 131 -17.76 24.14 9.13
C PHE A 131 -17.26 22.75 8.76
N ASP A 132 -16.51 22.12 9.63
CA ASP A 132 -16.18 20.71 9.51
C ASP A 132 -17.21 19.94 10.35
N LEU A 133 -18.10 19.20 9.69
CA LEU A 133 -19.19 18.45 10.29
C LEU A 133 -18.84 16.96 10.32
N ILE A 134 -19.23 16.27 11.38
CA ILE A 134 -19.21 14.80 11.41
C ILE A 134 -20.55 14.31 10.86
N TYR A 135 -20.50 13.64 9.71
CA TYR A 135 -21.63 13.00 9.05
C TYR A 135 -21.57 11.49 9.28
N SER A 136 -22.65 10.93 9.82
CA SER A 136 -22.76 9.51 10.16
C SER A 136 -23.85 8.85 9.31
N ILE A 137 -23.55 7.66 8.79
CA ILE A 137 -24.51 6.79 8.10
C ILE A 137 -24.55 5.47 8.87
N ASP A 138 -25.76 4.94 9.08
CA ASP A 138 -25.92 3.59 9.58
C ASP A 138 -25.50 2.62 8.47
N ASP A 139 -24.48 1.81 8.75
CA ASP A 139 -24.01 0.83 7.77
C ASP A 139 -24.95 -0.37 7.78
N ASP A 140 -25.47 -0.71 6.61
CA ASP A 140 -26.25 -1.93 6.45
C ASP A 140 -25.36 -3.10 6.85
N LYS A 141 -25.86 -3.91 7.79
CA LYS A 141 -25.14 -4.98 8.51
C LYS A 141 -24.11 -5.69 7.62
N GLU A 142 -22.82 -5.43 7.85
CA GLU A 142 -21.79 -6.35 7.35
C GLU A 142 -22.05 -7.71 8.02
N PRO A 143 -22.17 -8.81 7.25
CA PRO A 143 -22.35 -10.13 7.81
C PRO A 143 -21.16 -10.43 8.72
N ASN A 144 -21.43 -10.60 10.00
CA ASN A 144 -20.43 -11.05 10.96
C ASN A 144 -19.87 -12.39 10.47
N GLU A 145 -18.57 -12.45 10.15
CA GLU A 145 -17.89 -13.70 9.74
C GLU A 145 -18.04 -14.82 10.79
N ASN A 146 -18.48 -14.48 12.01
CA ASN A 146 -18.63 -15.40 13.13
C ASN A 146 -20.06 -15.89 13.41
N GLY A 147 -21.03 -15.70 12.52
CA GLY A 147 -22.37 -16.35 12.60
C GLY A 147 -23.24 -16.02 13.82
N ASN A 148 -22.80 -15.16 14.74
CA ASN A 148 -23.57 -14.75 15.91
C ASN A 148 -24.52 -13.59 15.55
N ASN A 149 -25.83 -13.84 15.69
CA ASN A 149 -26.95 -12.98 15.27
C ASN A 149 -27.13 -11.65 16.03
N THR A 150 -26.18 -11.22 16.86
CA THR A 150 -26.19 -9.93 17.56
C THR A 150 -25.34 -8.90 16.81
N THR A 151 -25.80 -8.48 15.63
CA THR A 151 -25.19 -7.38 14.89
C THR A 151 -25.57 -6.04 15.53
N VAL A 152 -24.65 -5.43 16.26
CA VAL A 152 -24.74 -4.00 16.60
C VAL A 152 -24.49 -3.22 15.30
N PRO A 153 -25.42 -2.37 14.83
CA PRO A 153 -25.18 -1.58 13.64
C PRO A 153 -23.97 -0.68 13.85
N SER A 154 -22.93 -0.86 13.03
CA SER A 154 -21.75 0.00 13.07
C SER A 154 -22.06 1.31 12.35
N LYS A 155 -21.96 2.44 13.05
CA LYS A 155 -22.06 3.76 12.42
C LYS A 155 -20.75 4.10 11.74
N LYS A 156 -20.74 4.15 10.41
CA LYS A 156 -19.61 4.71 9.66
C LYS A 156 -19.76 6.24 9.66
N SER A 157 -18.72 6.94 10.10
CA SER A 157 -18.72 8.41 10.22
C SER A 157 -17.58 9.02 9.43
N MET A 158 -17.81 10.22 8.90
CA MET A 158 -16.78 10.97 8.19
C MET A 158 -16.90 12.46 8.42
N ILE A 159 -15.84 13.20 8.11
CA ILE A 159 -15.86 14.66 8.15
C ILE A 159 -16.20 15.21 6.76
N CYS A 160 -17.18 16.10 6.70
CA CYS A 160 -17.48 16.90 5.52
C CYS A 160 -17.32 18.40 5.82
N GLN A 161 -16.79 19.15 4.87
CA GLN A 161 -16.56 20.58 5.02
C GLN A 161 -17.60 21.40 4.25
N VAL A 162 -18.38 22.21 4.97
CA VAL A 162 -19.34 23.15 4.39
C VAL A 162 -18.77 24.56 4.43
N GLN A 163 -18.62 25.18 3.26
CA GLN A 163 -18.06 26.52 3.14
C GLN A 163 -19.12 27.56 2.80
N PHE A 164 -19.20 28.61 3.59
CA PHE A 164 -20.05 29.77 3.34
C PHE A 164 -19.18 30.89 2.77
N LEU A 165 -19.58 31.37 1.59
CA LEU A 165 -18.83 32.31 0.77
C LEU A 165 -19.68 33.54 0.47
N TRP A 166 -19.07 34.72 0.50
CA TRP A 166 -19.70 35.94 -0.02
C TRP A 166 -19.24 36.21 -1.45
N LYS A 167 -20.18 36.42 -2.38
CA LYS A 167 -19.93 36.54 -3.82
C LYS A 167 -18.88 37.59 -4.18
N ALA A 168 -18.87 38.73 -3.47
CA ALA A 168 -17.88 39.78 -3.71
C ALA A 168 -16.45 39.28 -3.47
N ILE A 169 -16.24 38.48 -2.41
CA ILE A 169 -14.95 37.86 -2.08
C ILE A 169 -14.59 36.81 -3.13
N VAL A 170 -15.53 35.93 -3.50
CA VAL A 170 -15.28 34.90 -4.52
C VAL A 170 -14.81 35.54 -5.83
N LYS A 171 -15.44 36.63 -6.25
CA LYS A 171 -15.02 37.41 -7.43
C LYS A 171 -13.62 38.00 -7.26
N SER A 172 -13.28 38.51 -6.09
CA SER A 172 -11.94 39.03 -5.79
C SER A 172 -10.88 37.93 -5.83
N ASN A 173 -11.13 36.81 -5.14
CA ASN A 173 -10.22 35.66 -5.10
C ASN A 173 -10.00 35.07 -6.49
N LYS A 174 -11.05 35.00 -7.32
CA LYS A 174 -10.91 34.52 -8.71
C LYS A 174 -9.96 35.39 -9.54
N LYS A 175 -9.89 36.70 -9.28
CA LYS A 175 -8.91 37.59 -9.94
C LYS A 175 -7.48 37.34 -9.46
N GLN A 176 -7.31 36.92 -8.20
CA GLN A 176 -6.02 36.67 -7.57
C GLN A 176 -5.58 35.20 -7.63
N GLU A 177 -6.45 34.29 -8.10
CA GLU A 177 -6.27 32.84 -8.06
C GLU A 177 -4.93 32.40 -8.67
N LYS A 178 -4.56 32.96 -9.82
CA LYS A 178 -3.27 32.66 -10.46
C LYS A 178 -2.08 33.01 -9.57
N LEU A 179 -2.12 34.17 -8.93
CA LEU A 179 -1.05 34.61 -8.01
C LEU A 179 -1.01 33.76 -6.75
N LEU A 180 -2.17 33.46 -6.16
CA LEU A 180 -2.28 32.61 -4.98
C LEU A 180 -1.76 31.19 -5.27
N ASN A 181 -2.06 30.64 -6.44
CA ASN A 181 -1.55 29.33 -6.86
C ASN A 181 -0.02 29.35 -7.03
N LEU A 182 0.55 30.41 -7.59
CA LEU A 182 2.02 30.56 -7.69
C LEU A 182 2.68 30.67 -6.30
N ILE A 183 2.08 31.44 -5.37
CA ILE A 183 2.57 31.56 -3.99
C ILE A 183 2.50 30.20 -3.28
N ALA A 184 1.39 29.47 -3.44
CA ALA A 184 1.21 28.14 -2.85
C ALA A 184 2.22 27.12 -3.42
N GLN A 185 2.45 27.12 -4.74
CA GLN A 185 3.47 26.27 -5.37
C GLN A 185 4.87 26.59 -4.88
N LYS A 186 5.22 27.88 -4.79
CA LYS A 186 6.53 28.30 -4.24
C LYS A 186 6.69 27.84 -2.80
N SER A 187 5.66 28.03 -1.96
CA SER A 187 5.69 27.58 -0.56
C SER A 187 5.84 26.06 -0.45
N PHE A 188 5.13 25.30 -1.30
CA PHE A 188 5.23 23.85 -1.35
C PHE A 188 6.64 23.41 -1.75
N LEU A 189 7.22 23.98 -2.81
CA LEU A 189 8.57 23.65 -3.25
C LEU A 189 9.63 23.99 -2.20
N THR A 190 9.53 25.15 -1.56
CA THR A 190 10.41 25.53 -0.44
C THR A 190 10.32 24.51 0.70
N GLU A 191 9.12 24.05 1.01
CA GLU A 191 8.94 23.07 2.08
C GLU A 191 9.45 21.68 1.68
N CYS A 192 9.17 21.22 0.46
CA CYS A 192 9.77 19.99 -0.06
C CYS A 192 11.29 20.05 0.05
N HIS A 193 11.90 21.18 -0.32
CA HIS A 193 13.35 21.38 -0.19
C HIS A 193 13.80 21.32 1.27
N ARG A 194 13.06 21.92 2.20
CA ARG A 194 13.35 21.85 3.64
C ARG A 194 13.24 20.41 4.18
N GLN A 195 12.24 19.65 3.77
CA GLN A 195 12.09 18.24 4.15
C GLN A 195 13.22 17.39 3.59
N MET A 196 13.63 17.63 2.34
CA MET A 196 14.80 16.98 1.73
C MET A 196 16.11 17.33 2.46
N GLN A 197 16.21 18.51 3.09
CA GLN A 197 17.37 18.85 3.93
C GLN A 197 17.34 18.17 5.31
N ILE A 198 16.17 17.78 5.79
CA ILE A 198 15.99 17.12 7.10
C ILE A 198 16.16 15.61 6.97
N ASN A 199 15.62 15.04 5.89
CA ASN A 199 15.69 13.63 5.63
C ASN A 199 17.10 13.25 5.18
N SER A 200 17.61 12.13 5.68
CA SER A 200 18.81 11.54 5.09
C SER A 200 18.48 10.94 3.72
N PHE A 201 19.47 10.86 2.85
CA PHE A 201 19.34 10.14 1.57
C PHE A 201 18.78 8.72 1.75
N ASP A 202 19.22 8.01 2.80
CA ASP A 202 18.73 6.67 3.14
C ASP A 202 17.23 6.64 3.47
N PHE A 203 16.68 7.70 4.07
CA PHE A 203 15.25 7.80 4.32
C PHE A 203 14.46 7.98 3.02
N ASP A 204 14.91 8.87 2.15
CA ASP A 204 14.27 9.10 0.85
C ASP A 204 14.37 7.86 -0.05
N LEU A 205 15.49 7.15 0.01
CA LEU A 205 15.69 5.88 -0.69
C LEU A 205 14.73 4.79 -0.21
N LYS A 206 14.54 4.64 1.12
CA LYS A 206 13.54 3.72 1.69
C LYS A 206 12.12 4.08 1.27
N LEU A 207 11.79 5.37 1.22
CA LEU A 207 10.47 5.84 0.84
C LEU A 207 10.19 5.60 -0.66
N ALA A 208 11.20 5.76 -1.50
CA ALA A 208 11.12 5.43 -2.93
C ALA A 208 10.96 3.91 -3.15
N GLY A 209 11.57 3.09 -2.30
CA GLY A 209 11.61 1.65 -2.45
C GLY A 209 12.19 1.28 -3.82
N PHE A 210 11.51 0.37 -4.53
CA PHE A 210 11.88 -0.02 -5.89
C PHE A 210 10.96 0.56 -6.97
N ALA A 211 10.25 1.64 -6.67
CA ALA A 211 9.43 2.34 -7.66
C ALA A 211 10.35 3.16 -8.59
N HIS A 212 10.60 2.66 -9.81
CA HIS A 212 11.50 3.30 -10.78
C HIS A 212 11.28 4.82 -10.98
N GLN A 213 10.04 5.31 -10.91
CA GLN A 213 9.70 6.73 -11.06
C GLN A 213 10.26 7.61 -9.93
N LEU A 214 10.44 7.05 -8.74
CA LEU A 214 10.97 7.75 -7.56
C LEU A 214 12.45 7.43 -7.35
N LEU A 215 12.86 6.20 -7.64
CA LEU A 215 14.21 5.72 -7.41
C LEU A 215 15.21 6.26 -8.46
N ALA A 216 14.85 6.27 -9.74
CA ALA A 216 15.77 6.70 -10.79
C ALA A 216 16.25 8.16 -10.62
N PRO A 217 15.38 9.15 -10.31
CA PRO A 217 15.84 10.50 -10.00
C PRO A 217 16.82 10.56 -8.82
N LEU A 218 16.60 9.76 -7.76
CA LEU A 218 17.52 9.72 -6.61
C LEU A 218 18.90 9.20 -7.01
N ILE A 219 18.95 8.12 -7.80
CA ILE A 219 20.21 7.55 -8.28
C ILE A 219 20.95 8.52 -9.22
N ILE A 220 20.23 9.14 -10.15
CA ILE A 220 20.83 10.07 -11.13
C ILE A 220 21.37 11.33 -10.45
N HIS A 221 20.64 11.87 -9.46
CA HIS A 221 21.05 13.11 -8.78
C HIS A 221 22.08 12.88 -7.68
N PHE A 222 22.11 11.70 -7.06
CA PHE A 222 22.96 11.39 -5.91
C PHE A 222 23.64 10.00 -6.04
N PRO A 223 24.42 9.74 -7.11
CA PRO A 223 24.98 8.42 -7.38
C PRO A 223 26.02 8.00 -6.33
N LEU A 224 26.77 8.96 -5.78
CA LEU A 224 27.79 8.68 -4.76
C LEU A 224 27.15 8.34 -3.42
N GLU A 225 26.06 9.03 -3.05
CA GLU A 225 25.27 8.76 -1.87
C GLU A 225 24.57 7.42 -1.98
N PHE A 226 24.05 7.07 -3.17
CA PHE A 226 23.49 5.75 -3.45
C PHE A 226 24.52 4.65 -3.21
N ALA A 227 25.69 4.72 -3.84
CA ALA A 227 26.75 3.73 -3.66
C ALA A 227 27.26 3.61 -2.21
N ARG A 228 27.14 4.68 -1.42
CA ARG A 228 27.59 4.73 -0.02
C ARG A 228 26.47 4.51 1.00
N SER A 229 25.22 4.37 0.56
CA SER A 229 24.04 4.27 1.41
C SER A 229 24.19 3.17 2.45
N SER A 230 24.04 3.51 3.74
CA SER A 230 24.08 2.52 4.82
C SER A 230 22.87 1.58 4.72
N TYR A 231 21.73 2.12 4.24
CA TYR A 231 20.55 1.33 3.97
C TYR A 231 20.81 0.21 2.96
N ILE A 232 21.51 0.49 1.86
CA ILE A 232 21.86 -0.54 0.88
C ILE A 232 22.89 -1.50 1.44
N ARG A 233 23.95 -0.99 2.06
CA ARG A 233 25.14 -1.78 2.38
C ARG A 233 24.98 -2.69 3.61
N GLU A 234 24.28 -2.21 4.63
CA GLU A 234 24.36 -2.78 5.98
C GLU A 234 22.99 -3.04 6.61
N GLN A 235 21.98 -2.25 6.29
CA GLN A 235 20.69 -2.37 6.96
C GLN A 235 19.89 -3.56 6.44
N LYS A 236 19.28 -4.28 7.37
CA LYS A 236 18.31 -5.33 7.12
C LYS A 236 16.95 -4.91 7.69
N ASP A 237 15.87 -5.42 7.13
CA ASP A 237 14.52 -5.15 7.65
C ASP A 237 14.19 -5.98 8.91
N SER A 238 12.93 -5.95 9.37
CA SER A 238 12.49 -6.72 10.54
C SER A 238 12.60 -8.24 10.36
N ASP A 239 12.63 -8.71 9.12
CA ASP A 239 12.75 -10.12 8.76
C ASP A 239 14.21 -10.49 8.45
N ASN A 240 15.15 -9.57 8.71
CA ASN A 240 16.57 -9.71 8.40
C ASN A 240 16.86 -9.78 6.88
N LYS A 241 15.99 -9.24 6.02
CA LYS A 241 16.21 -9.19 4.56
C LYS A 241 17.14 -8.04 4.22
N ASN A 242 18.24 -8.34 3.53
CA ASN A 242 19.10 -7.33 2.94
C ASN A 242 18.42 -6.63 1.75
N TYR A 243 19.11 -5.64 1.17
CA TYR A 243 18.56 -4.82 0.09
C TYR A 243 18.19 -5.65 -1.16
N LEU A 244 19.02 -6.63 -1.55
CA LEU A 244 18.72 -7.50 -2.69
C LEU A 244 17.56 -8.47 -2.41
N CYS A 245 17.40 -8.98 -1.18
CA CYS A 245 16.21 -9.75 -0.78
C CYS A 245 14.94 -8.90 -0.95
N GLN A 246 14.96 -7.65 -0.47
CA GLN A 246 13.83 -6.74 -0.57
C GLN A 246 13.51 -6.42 -2.05
N MET A 247 14.54 -6.29 -2.90
CA MET A 247 14.37 -6.07 -4.34
C MET A 247 13.77 -7.29 -5.03
N ALA A 248 14.31 -8.48 -4.76
CA ALA A 248 13.83 -9.74 -5.30
C ALA A 248 12.38 -10.06 -4.90
N TYR A 249 11.98 -9.69 -3.68
CA TYR A 249 10.62 -9.88 -3.18
C TYR A 249 9.60 -8.92 -3.81
N ASN A 250 10.05 -7.79 -4.36
CA ASN A 250 9.16 -6.81 -4.97
C ASN A 250 8.85 -7.18 -6.44
N GLY A 251 7.68 -7.78 -6.67
CA GLY A 251 7.25 -8.22 -8.00
C GLY A 251 7.01 -7.09 -9.02
N ASN A 252 7.03 -5.82 -8.60
CA ASN A 252 6.91 -4.67 -9.50
C ASN A 252 8.26 -4.15 -10.03
N VAL A 253 9.36 -4.80 -9.66
CA VAL A 253 10.70 -4.42 -10.12
C VAL A 253 10.85 -4.74 -11.60
N LYS A 254 11.27 -3.73 -12.38
CA LYS A 254 11.57 -3.89 -13.81
C LYS A 254 13.00 -4.38 -13.99
N TYR A 255 13.22 -5.33 -14.91
CA TYR A 255 14.54 -5.89 -15.23
C TYR A 255 15.62 -4.82 -15.40
N GLN A 256 15.38 -3.84 -16.27
CA GLN A 256 16.37 -2.79 -16.56
C GLN A 256 16.73 -1.98 -15.30
N CYS A 257 15.75 -1.71 -14.44
CA CYS A 257 15.97 -1.00 -13.19
C CYS A 257 16.82 -1.82 -12.21
N ALA A 258 16.50 -3.11 -12.03
CA ALA A 258 17.28 -4.00 -11.17
C ALA A 258 18.73 -4.15 -11.66
N LYS A 259 18.90 -4.33 -12.98
CA LYS A 259 20.20 -4.46 -13.61
C LYS A 259 21.07 -3.23 -13.37
N GLU A 260 20.56 -2.04 -13.67
CA GLU A 260 21.30 -0.79 -13.48
C GLU A 260 21.64 -0.55 -12.00
N ILE A 261 20.73 -0.86 -11.08
CA ILE A 261 21.01 -0.79 -9.63
C ILE A 261 22.18 -1.70 -9.26
N MET A 262 22.15 -2.97 -9.68
CA MET A 262 23.21 -3.92 -9.35
C MET A 262 24.56 -3.51 -9.97
N GLU A 263 24.56 -2.99 -11.20
CA GLU A 263 25.77 -2.50 -11.87
C GLU A 263 26.39 -1.26 -11.20
N LEU A 264 25.57 -0.45 -10.50
CA LEU A 264 26.04 0.71 -9.75
C LEU A 264 26.61 0.35 -8.37
N LEU A 265 26.35 -0.85 -7.87
CA LEU A 265 26.86 -1.32 -6.59
C LEU A 265 28.22 -2.01 -6.78
N PRO A 266 29.12 -1.96 -5.76
CA PRO A 266 30.36 -2.73 -5.80
C PRO A 266 30.06 -4.23 -6.01
N PRO A 267 30.72 -4.91 -6.96
CA PRO A 267 30.44 -6.32 -7.26
C PRO A 267 30.56 -7.23 -6.03
N GLU A 268 31.50 -6.98 -5.14
CA GLU A 268 31.71 -7.76 -3.92
C GLU A 268 30.53 -7.60 -2.95
N LEU A 269 29.90 -6.41 -2.92
CA LEU A 269 28.71 -6.16 -2.11
C LEU A 269 27.51 -6.91 -2.69
N VAL A 270 27.34 -6.86 -4.03
CA VAL A 270 26.25 -7.57 -4.71
C VAL A 270 26.36 -9.07 -4.44
N GLU A 271 27.54 -9.66 -4.69
CA GLU A 271 27.79 -11.08 -4.42
C GLU A 271 27.56 -11.45 -2.94
N SER A 272 28.04 -10.61 -2.01
CA SER A 272 27.82 -10.83 -0.58
C SER A 272 26.34 -10.81 -0.21
N GLN A 273 25.53 -9.92 -0.80
CA GLN A 273 24.11 -9.84 -0.50
C GLN A 273 23.29 -10.94 -1.19
N LEU A 274 23.67 -11.35 -2.41
CA LEU A 274 23.05 -12.48 -3.10
C LEU A 274 23.24 -13.80 -2.34
N CYS A 275 24.30 -13.92 -1.54
CA CYS A 275 24.60 -15.08 -0.71
C CYS A 275 24.16 -14.94 0.75
N ASP A 276 23.66 -13.78 1.18
CA ASP A 276 23.26 -13.52 2.56
C ASP A 276 21.76 -13.77 2.75
N SER A 277 21.43 -14.72 3.62
CA SER A 277 20.06 -15.16 3.87
C SER A 277 19.35 -14.36 4.96
N ASP A 278 18.03 -14.33 4.88
CA ASP A 278 17.20 -13.69 5.90
C ASP A 278 16.99 -14.59 7.15
N ARG A 279 16.08 -14.20 8.04
CA ARG A 279 15.80 -14.94 9.28
C ARG A 279 15.22 -16.34 9.04
N GLU A 280 14.57 -16.57 7.90
CA GLU A 280 14.02 -17.85 7.49
C GLU A 280 15.00 -18.65 6.63
N ASN A 281 16.26 -18.20 6.53
CA ASN A 281 17.27 -18.71 5.62
C ASN A 281 16.85 -18.62 4.14
N THR A 282 16.00 -17.66 3.78
CA THR A 282 15.60 -17.39 2.39
C THR A 282 16.60 -16.45 1.73
N LEU A 283 17.09 -16.84 0.55
CA LEU A 283 18.05 -16.07 -0.26
C LEU A 283 17.32 -15.15 -1.26
N PRO A 284 17.96 -14.09 -1.78
CA PRO A 284 17.40 -13.25 -2.83
C PRO A 284 16.91 -14.04 -4.05
N LEU A 285 17.65 -15.07 -4.48
CA LEU A 285 17.24 -15.93 -5.59
C LEU A 285 15.88 -16.61 -5.33
N MET A 286 15.61 -17.06 -4.11
CA MET A 286 14.36 -17.74 -3.77
C MET A 286 13.17 -16.78 -3.84
N TYR A 287 13.35 -15.54 -3.35
CA TYR A 287 12.36 -14.49 -3.56
C TYR A 287 12.17 -14.17 -5.03
N ALA A 288 13.25 -14.13 -5.81
CA ALA A 288 13.17 -13.83 -7.22
C ALA A 288 12.40 -14.91 -7.99
N LEU A 289 12.68 -16.18 -7.69
CA LEU A 289 11.98 -17.34 -8.26
C LEU A 289 10.48 -17.28 -8.02
N TRP A 290 10.01 -16.66 -6.94
CA TRP A 290 8.58 -16.55 -6.64
C TRP A 290 7.92 -15.26 -7.14
N LYS A 291 8.58 -14.12 -6.96
CA LYS A 291 7.94 -12.80 -7.14
C LYS A 291 8.25 -12.11 -8.45
N GLN A 292 9.32 -12.49 -9.15
CA GLN A 292 9.72 -11.79 -10.37
C GLN A 292 8.91 -12.27 -11.57
N SER A 293 8.61 -11.32 -12.45
CA SER A 293 7.71 -11.50 -13.59
C SER A 293 8.40 -11.88 -14.89
N THR A 294 9.73 -11.98 -14.91
CA THR A 294 10.51 -12.32 -16.11
C THR A 294 11.72 -13.18 -15.75
N MET A 295 12.13 -14.06 -16.67
CA MET A 295 13.33 -14.89 -16.52
C MET A 295 14.60 -14.06 -16.44
N GLU A 296 14.63 -12.93 -17.15
CA GLU A 296 15.74 -11.98 -17.13
C GLU A 296 15.92 -11.38 -15.73
N CYS A 297 14.83 -11.00 -15.06
CA CYS A 297 14.88 -10.57 -13.65
C CYS A 297 15.42 -11.68 -12.75
N ILE A 298 14.90 -12.91 -12.86
CA ILE A 298 15.34 -14.03 -12.02
C ILE A 298 16.85 -14.26 -12.14
N ARG A 299 17.38 -14.20 -13.37
CA ARG A 299 18.81 -14.39 -13.65
C ARG A 299 19.73 -13.35 -13.00
N LEU A 300 19.24 -12.14 -12.74
CA LEU A 300 20.03 -11.12 -12.03
C LEU A 300 20.34 -11.51 -10.58
N PHE A 301 19.51 -12.35 -9.97
CA PHE A 301 19.68 -12.77 -8.58
C PHE A 301 20.44 -14.09 -8.44
N ILE A 302 21.08 -14.57 -9.51
CA ILE A 302 21.99 -15.71 -9.47
C ILE A 302 23.40 -15.17 -9.22
N PRO A 303 24.04 -15.41 -8.05
CA PRO A 303 25.41 -14.95 -7.83
C PRO A 303 26.38 -15.46 -8.90
N ALA A 304 27.32 -14.61 -9.33
CA ALA A 304 28.24 -14.90 -10.42
C ALA A 304 29.23 -16.02 -10.05
N ASN A 305 29.63 -16.09 -8.79
CA ASN A 305 30.54 -17.11 -8.27
C ASN A 305 29.80 -18.37 -7.80
N LEU A 306 28.65 -18.71 -8.40
CA LEU A 306 28.04 -20.02 -8.18
C LEU A 306 28.90 -21.11 -8.78
N ASP A 307 29.89 -21.58 -8.02
CA ASP A 307 30.47 -22.89 -8.25
C ASP A 307 29.37 -23.96 -8.12
N SER A 308 29.59 -25.13 -8.73
CA SER A 308 28.73 -26.30 -8.51
C SER A 308 28.59 -26.66 -7.03
N SER A 309 29.60 -26.30 -6.21
CA SER A 309 29.56 -26.38 -4.75
C SER A 309 28.60 -25.38 -4.13
N LEU A 310 28.44 -24.17 -4.69
CA LEU A 310 27.54 -23.14 -4.20
C LEU A 310 26.09 -23.36 -4.64
N TRP A 311 25.86 -24.01 -5.80
CA TRP A 311 24.56 -24.63 -6.09
C TRP A 311 24.27 -25.71 -5.07
N SER A 312 25.25 -26.58 -4.77
CA SER A 312 25.14 -27.53 -3.66
C SER A 312 24.92 -26.82 -2.32
N GLN A 313 25.39 -25.58 -2.12
CA GLN A 313 25.18 -24.76 -0.91
C GLN A 313 23.90 -23.95 -0.91
N THR A 314 23.34 -23.51 -2.04
CA THR A 314 21.93 -23.11 -2.12
C THR A 314 21.06 -24.34 -1.87
N THR A 315 21.59 -25.52 -2.19
CA THR A 315 21.09 -26.83 -1.77
C THR A 315 21.58 -27.29 -0.37
N GLN A 316 22.51 -26.58 0.32
CA GLN A 316 22.95 -26.84 1.71
C GLN A 316 22.39 -25.83 2.70
N VAL A 317 22.02 -24.61 2.31
CA VAL A 317 21.03 -23.79 3.00
C VAL A 317 19.73 -24.60 3.10
N LEU A 318 19.47 -25.39 2.06
CA LEU A 318 18.46 -26.45 1.97
C LEU A 318 18.76 -27.70 2.83
N LEU A 319 20.01 -28.00 3.21
CA LEU A 319 20.38 -29.10 4.14
C LEU A 319 20.62 -28.65 5.58
N CYS A 320 20.98 -27.40 5.87
CA CYS A 320 21.10 -26.88 7.23
C CYS A 320 19.75 -26.93 7.95
N LEU A 321 18.64 -26.97 7.19
CA LEU A 321 17.29 -27.20 7.71
C LEU A 321 16.92 -28.68 7.86
N ILE A 322 17.63 -29.60 7.19
CA ILE A 322 17.41 -31.06 7.29
C ILE A 322 18.39 -31.71 8.29
N SER A 323 19.60 -31.17 8.46
CA SER A 323 20.66 -31.72 9.31
C SER A 323 20.70 -31.12 10.73
N HIS A 324 20.14 -29.93 10.98
CA HIS A 324 19.86 -29.49 12.34
C HIS A 324 18.56 -30.12 12.87
N LYS A 325 18.70 -31.40 13.25
CA LYS A 325 17.88 -31.96 14.33
C LYS A 325 17.92 -30.99 15.52
N GLN A 326 16.74 -30.59 15.97
CA GLN A 326 16.47 -30.02 17.30
C GLN A 326 16.98 -28.59 17.59
N SER A 327 16.36 -27.57 16.99
CA SER A 327 15.98 -26.42 17.81
C SER A 327 14.51 -26.62 18.22
N PHE A 328 14.31 -27.05 19.46
CA PHE A 328 13.01 -27.47 20.01
C PHE A 328 12.01 -26.31 20.16
N PHE A 329 12.39 -25.08 19.78
CA PHE A 329 11.56 -23.87 19.88
C PHE A 329 11.78 -22.85 18.73
N GLY A 330 12.53 -23.17 17.68
CA GLY A 330 12.72 -22.27 16.54
C GLY A 330 11.78 -22.61 15.39
N THR A 331 10.78 -21.76 15.14
CA THR A 331 9.77 -21.84 14.06
C THR A 331 10.35 -21.65 12.64
N GLY A 332 11.55 -22.16 12.37
CA GLY A 332 12.20 -22.02 11.08
C GLY A 332 11.53 -22.92 10.03
N PHE A 333 10.56 -22.37 9.30
CA PHE A 333 9.97 -23.01 8.13
C PHE A 333 10.96 -22.89 6.98
N GLY A 334 11.79 -23.91 6.82
CA GLY A 334 12.74 -23.99 5.73
C GLY A 334 12.06 -24.34 4.42
N TYR A 335 11.88 -23.36 3.54
CA TYR A 335 11.42 -23.61 2.18
C TYR A 335 12.61 -23.87 1.27
N HIS A 336 12.41 -24.69 0.24
CA HIS A 336 13.41 -24.89 -0.79
C HIS A 336 13.07 -24.13 -2.07
N ALA A 337 14.11 -23.78 -2.84
CA ALA A 337 13.98 -22.95 -4.05
C ALA A 337 12.95 -23.49 -5.07
N LEU A 338 12.79 -24.82 -5.15
CA LEU A 338 11.83 -25.47 -6.03
C LEU A 338 10.38 -25.11 -5.69
N ILE A 339 10.04 -24.95 -4.40
CA ILE A 339 8.71 -24.50 -3.99
C ILE A 339 8.48 -23.05 -4.44
N TYR A 340 9.45 -22.16 -4.24
CA TYR A 340 9.32 -20.78 -4.70
C TYR A 340 9.14 -20.70 -6.22
N ALA A 341 9.88 -21.52 -6.98
CA ALA A 341 9.74 -21.63 -8.43
C ALA A 341 8.34 -22.07 -8.85
N VAL A 342 7.81 -23.12 -8.21
CA VAL A 342 6.46 -23.63 -8.48
C VAL A 342 5.35 -22.66 -8.05
N ARG A 343 5.63 -21.73 -7.14
CA ARG A 343 4.68 -20.68 -6.73
C ARG A 343 4.67 -19.45 -7.64
N ASN A 344 5.52 -19.41 -8.67
CA ASN A 344 5.56 -18.29 -9.60
C ASN A 344 4.40 -18.39 -10.60
N GLU A 345 3.49 -17.45 -10.54
CA GLU A 345 2.33 -17.35 -11.45
C GLU A 345 2.62 -16.46 -12.68
N HIS A 346 3.78 -15.81 -12.73
CA HIS A 346 4.10 -14.78 -13.72
C HIS A 346 5.02 -15.29 -14.84
N VAL A 347 5.86 -16.27 -14.53
CA VAL A 347 6.81 -16.88 -15.46
C VAL A 347 6.44 -18.34 -15.65
N PRO A 348 6.46 -18.89 -16.88
CA PRO A 348 6.20 -20.30 -17.10
C PRO A 348 7.07 -21.16 -16.19
N THR A 349 6.44 -21.93 -15.29
CA THR A 349 7.16 -22.71 -14.27
C THR A 349 8.21 -23.63 -14.89
N LYS A 350 7.92 -24.18 -16.07
CA LYS A 350 8.86 -24.97 -16.89
C LYS A 350 10.22 -24.29 -17.06
N ASP A 351 10.24 -23.02 -17.46
CA ASP A 351 11.48 -22.28 -17.74
C ASP A 351 12.33 -22.11 -16.48
N ILE A 352 11.66 -21.92 -15.35
CA ILE A 352 12.30 -21.82 -14.03
C ILE A 352 12.88 -23.17 -13.61
N LEU A 353 12.14 -24.26 -13.82
CA LEU A 353 12.55 -25.62 -13.48
C LEU A 353 13.70 -26.10 -14.37
N GLU A 354 13.68 -25.78 -15.65
CA GLU A 354 14.79 -26.05 -16.58
C GLU A 354 16.06 -25.33 -16.14
N LEU A 355 15.94 -24.05 -15.75
CA LEU A 355 17.05 -23.29 -15.20
C LEU A 355 17.59 -23.96 -13.93
N ALA A 356 16.74 -24.33 -12.99
CA ALA A 356 17.17 -24.99 -11.75
C ALA A 356 17.81 -26.36 -12.01
N LYS A 357 17.19 -27.19 -12.85
CA LYS A 357 17.65 -28.54 -13.19
C LYS A 357 19.01 -28.54 -13.90
N LYS A 358 19.32 -27.51 -14.69
CA LYS A 358 20.65 -27.34 -15.31
C LYS A 358 21.78 -27.29 -14.28
N HIS A 359 21.50 -26.88 -13.06
CA HIS A 359 22.50 -26.62 -12.03
C HIS A 359 22.45 -27.58 -10.83
N ILE A 360 21.47 -28.50 -10.80
CA ILE A 360 21.28 -29.46 -9.72
C ILE A 360 21.51 -30.87 -10.28
N SER A 361 22.28 -31.71 -9.58
CA SER A 361 22.48 -33.10 -10.01
C SER A 361 21.16 -33.88 -9.95
N GLU A 362 20.99 -34.88 -10.82
CA GLU A 362 19.74 -35.64 -10.89
C GLU A 362 19.40 -36.30 -9.54
N GLU A 363 20.37 -36.90 -8.84
CA GLU A 363 20.17 -37.47 -7.49
C GLU A 363 19.58 -36.44 -6.52
N ARG A 364 20.18 -35.24 -6.49
CA ARG A 364 19.73 -34.17 -5.60
C ARG A 364 18.38 -33.59 -6.02
N TRP A 365 18.12 -33.53 -7.33
CA TRP A 365 16.83 -33.12 -7.86
C TRP A 365 15.71 -34.04 -7.39
N GLN A 366 15.93 -35.37 -7.43
CA GLN A 366 14.98 -36.35 -6.92
C GLN A 366 14.73 -36.16 -5.42
N GLU A 367 15.78 -35.93 -4.62
CA GLU A 367 15.62 -35.62 -3.19
C GLU A 367 14.78 -34.36 -2.95
N LEU A 368 14.94 -33.30 -3.75
CA LEU A 368 14.18 -32.05 -3.63
C LEU A 368 12.70 -32.21 -3.99
N ILE A 369 12.39 -33.01 -5.01
CA ILE A 369 11.01 -33.31 -5.39
C ILE A 369 10.29 -34.09 -4.29
N LEU A 370 11.00 -35.01 -3.63
CA LEU A 370 10.45 -35.83 -2.56
C LEU A 370 10.44 -35.11 -1.21
N SER A 371 11.24 -34.05 -1.06
CA SER A 371 11.37 -33.30 0.20
C SER A 371 10.07 -32.54 0.48
N PRO A 372 9.37 -32.88 1.57
CA PRO A 372 8.08 -32.29 1.81
C PRO A 372 8.22 -31.07 2.75
N GLU A 373 7.38 -30.07 2.55
CA GLU A 373 7.38 -28.85 3.35
C GLU A 373 6.71 -29.08 4.70
N ARG A 374 7.23 -28.42 5.73
CA ARG A 374 6.56 -28.30 7.01
C ARG A 374 5.95 -26.92 7.09
N TRP A 375 4.66 -26.78 6.78
CA TRP A 375 3.93 -25.53 6.97
C TRP A 375 2.92 -25.65 8.12
N VAL A 376 2.56 -24.52 8.74
CA VAL A 376 1.57 -24.48 9.84
C VAL A 376 0.19 -24.96 9.40
N ILE A 377 -0.09 -25.03 8.10
CA ILE A 377 -1.39 -25.47 7.58
C ILE A 377 -1.25 -26.71 6.69
N PHE A 378 -0.13 -26.81 5.97
CA PHE A 378 0.16 -27.89 5.03
C PHE A 378 1.36 -28.69 5.54
N GLN A 379 1.09 -29.81 6.22
CA GLN A 379 2.17 -30.75 6.52
C GLN A 379 2.39 -31.64 5.30
N ASN A 380 3.65 -31.83 4.99
CA ASN A 380 4.13 -32.76 3.99
C ASN A 380 3.81 -32.41 2.52
N PHE A 381 3.63 -31.13 2.19
CA PHE A 381 3.43 -30.73 0.79
C PHE A 381 4.76 -30.74 0.04
N THR A 382 4.86 -31.58 -0.98
CA THR A 382 5.96 -31.59 -1.94
C THR A 382 5.73 -30.56 -3.07
N PRO A 383 6.71 -30.28 -3.94
CA PRO A 383 6.54 -29.37 -5.09
C PRO A 383 5.31 -29.67 -5.97
N ILE A 384 4.98 -30.94 -6.23
CA ILE A 384 3.78 -31.28 -7.02
C ILE A 384 2.49 -30.81 -6.33
N HIS A 385 2.41 -30.93 -5.00
CA HIS A 385 1.26 -30.47 -4.22
C HIS A 385 1.10 -28.96 -4.31
N PHE A 386 2.21 -28.21 -4.23
CA PHE A 386 2.19 -26.77 -4.44
C PHE A 386 1.84 -26.37 -5.87
N ALA A 387 2.28 -27.14 -6.87
CA ALA A 387 1.91 -26.89 -8.26
C ALA A 387 0.39 -26.96 -8.43
N PHE A 388 -0.23 -28.04 -7.93
CA PHE A 388 -1.69 -28.19 -7.97
C PHE A 388 -2.44 -27.16 -7.11
N PHE A 389 -1.81 -26.63 -6.07
CA PHE A 389 -2.43 -25.65 -5.18
C PHE A 389 -2.38 -24.21 -5.73
N VAL A 390 -1.29 -23.84 -6.41
CA VAL A 390 -1.02 -22.44 -6.80
C VAL A 390 -1.20 -22.20 -8.30
N GLN A 391 -0.87 -23.18 -9.15
CA GLN A 391 -0.94 -22.99 -10.60
C GLN A 391 -2.36 -23.22 -11.11
N ASP A 392 -2.81 -22.35 -12.01
CA ASP A 392 -4.11 -22.49 -12.68
C ASP A 392 -4.16 -23.77 -13.53
N GLU A 393 -3.03 -24.14 -14.16
CA GLU A 393 -2.89 -25.34 -14.99
C GLU A 393 -1.57 -26.07 -14.71
N VAL A 394 -1.66 -27.36 -14.38
CA VAL A 394 -0.50 -28.26 -14.22
C VAL A 394 -0.43 -29.18 -15.43
N GLY A 395 0.27 -28.74 -16.47
CA GLY A 395 0.46 -29.51 -17.70
C GLY A 395 1.42 -30.69 -17.55
N GLU A 396 1.39 -31.61 -18.51
CA GLU A 396 2.27 -32.79 -18.55
C GLU A 396 3.75 -32.40 -18.52
N GLU A 397 4.13 -31.34 -19.24
CA GLU A 397 5.51 -30.86 -19.26
C GLU A 397 5.99 -30.44 -17.87
N LEU A 398 5.16 -29.73 -17.09
CA LEU A 398 5.48 -29.38 -15.71
C LEU A 398 5.62 -30.64 -14.85
N MET A 399 4.67 -31.57 -14.97
CA MET A 399 4.70 -32.84 -14.23
C MET A 399 6.00 -33.62 -14.48
N GLN A 400 6.52 -33.65 -15.71
CA GLN A 400 7.79 -34.33 -16.03
C GLN A 400 8.98 -33.76 -15.26
N TYR A 401 8.94 -32.50 -14.81
CA TYR A 401 10.01 -31.91 -14.01
C TYR A 401 9.90 -32.19 -12.51
N ILE A 402 8.70 -32.43 -11.97
CA ILE A 402 8.44 -32.51 -10.52
C ILE A 402 7.80 -33.83 -10.07
N ILE A 403 7.73 -34.83 -10.95
CA ILE A 403 7.38 -36.21 -10.60
C ILE A 403 8.69 -37.00 -10.40
N PRO A 404 8.85 -37.72 -9.27
CA PRO A 404 10.04 -38.51 -9.02
C PRO A 404 10.08 -39.75 -9.93
N ILE A 405 11.27 -40.25 -10.26
CA ILE A 405 11.44 -41.37 -11.21
C ILE A 405 10.72 -42.65 -10.73
N ASP A 406 10.61 -42.84 -9.41
CA ASP A 406 10.01 -43.99 -8.75
C ASP A 406 8.52 -43.78 -8.40
N PHE A 407 7.84 -42.75 -8.92
CA PHE A 407 6.46 -42.40 -8.55
C PHE A 407 5.44 -43.53 -8.72
N ARG A 408 5.70 -44.48 -9.63
CA ARG A 408 4.85 -45.65 -9.86
C ARG A 408 4.92 -46.68 -8.73
N THR A 409 6.02 -46.69 -7.99
CA THR A 409 6.28 -47.62 -6.87
C THR A 409 6.22 -46.94 -5.51
N ASN A 410 6.37 -45.61 -5.46
CA ASN A 410 6.37 -44.80 -4.25
C ASN A 410 4.99 -44.14 -4.02
N PHE A 411 4.02 -44.91 -3.52
CA PHE A 411 2.66 -44.39 -3.28
C PHE A 411 2.60 -43.29 -2.21
N THR A 412 3.53 -43.29 -1.26
CA THR A 412 3.61 -42.28 -0.19
C THR A 412 3.90 -40.88 -0.70
N PHE A 413 4.46 -40.75 -1.93
CA PHE A 413 4.66 -39.45 -2.58
C PHE A 413 3.35 -38.69 -2.82
N TRP A 414 2.24 -39.40 -3.06
CA TRP A 414 0.93 -38.83 -3.33
C TRP A 414 0.10 -38.56 -2.06
N GLU A 415 0.67 -38.88 -0.90
CA GLU A 415 0.03 -38.67 0.40
C GLU A 415 0.41 -37.29 0.93
N SER A 416 -0.61 -36.49 1.25
CA SER A 416 -0.43 -35.25 2.01
C SER A 416 -1.25 -35.32 3.30
N THR A 417 -0.71 -34.79 4.40
CA THR A 417 -1.41 -34.77 5.69
C THR A 417 -1.71 -33.34 6.06
N THR A 418 -2.97 -32.98 6.26
CA THR A 418 -3.29 -31.68 6.83
C THR A 418 -3.19 -31.73 8.36
N ASN A 419 -2.99 -30.58 9.01
CA ASN A 419 -2.97 -30.48 10.49
C ASN A 419 -4.25 -30.96 11.18
N PHE A 420 -5.30 -31.24 10.41
CA PHE A 420 -6.57 -31.79 10.89
C PHE A 420 -6.58 -33.33 10.91
N ASN A 421 -5.42 -34.00 10.79
CA ASN A 421 -5.29 -35.46 10.66
C ASN A 421 -6.09 -36.05 9.47
N HIS A 422 -6.43 -35.23 8.47
CA HIS A 422 -6.98 -35.72 7.23
C HIS A 422 -5.83 -36.02 6.27
N VAL A 423 -5.71 -37.30 5.91
CA VAL A 423 -4.86 -37.74 4.80
C VAL A 423 -5.60 -37.37 3.51
N CYS A 424 -5.06 -36.38 2.81
CA CYS A 424 -5.49 -36.01 1.49
C CYS A 424 -4.61 -36.78 0.50
N TYR A 425 -5.22 -37.81 -0.09
CA TYR A 425 -4.66 -38.53 -1.21
C TYR A 425 -4.83 -37.66 -2.45
N PHE A 426 -3.73 -37.18 -3.04
CA PHE A 426 -3.75 -36.59 -4.38
C PHE A 426 -3.83 -37.72 -5.42
N PHE A 427 -4.91 -38.50 -5.33
CA PHE A 427 -5.32 -39.42 -6.37
C PHE A 427 -6.44 -38.70 -7.08
N PHE A 428 -6.09 -38.17 -8.25
CA PHE A 428 -6.98 -37.76 -9.31
C PHE A 428 -8.12 -38.82 -9.36
N PRO A 429 -9.39 -38.53 -8.97
CA PRO A 429 -10.15 -37.28 -9.06
C PRO A 429 -10.67 -36.64 -7.74
N CYS A 430 -10.86 -35.31 -7.79
CA CYS A 430 -11.54 -34.41 -6.83
C CYS A 430 -10.75 -34.10 -5.53
N VAL A 431 -10.49 -32.83 -5.17
CA VAL A 431 -11.48 -31.78 -4.86
C VAL A 431 -10.99 -30.40 -5.32
N CYS A 432 -11.57 -29.86 -6.40
CA CYS A 432 -11.89 -28.45 -6.55
C CYS A 432 -12.95 -28.33 -7.64
N VAL A 433 -14.13 -27.89 -7.23
CA VAL A 433 -15.37 -27.84 -7.99
C VAL A 433 -15.23 -26.77 -9.09
N VAL A 434 -15.08 -27.18 -10.35
CA VAL A 434 -15.88 -26.74 -11.53
C VAL A 434 -15.20 -27.05 -12.88
N ASN A 435 -13.88 -27.12 -13.06
CA ASN A 435 -13.31 -27.05 -14.43
C ASN A 435 -12.42 -28.20 -14.97
N ILE A 436 -12.16 -29.30 -14.27
CA ILE A 436 -11.24 -30.34 -14.79
C ILE A 436 -11.85 -31.73 -14.73
N LEU A 437 -12.85 -31.99 -15.59
CA LEU A 437 -13.38 -33.33 -15.86
C LEU A 437 -12.77 -33.96 -17.11
N TYR A 438 -11.86 -33.28 -17.82
CA TYR A 438 -11.42 -33.69 -19.15
C TYR A 438 -10.10 -34.49 -19.23
N LEU A 439 -9.28 -34.52 -18.17
CA LEU A 439 -7.95 -35.15 -18.25
C LEU A 439 -7.90 -36.64 -17.85
N PHE A 440 -8.98 -37.19 -17.26
CA PHE A 440 -8.94 -38.56 -16.72
C PHE A 440 -9.10 -39.68 -17.77
N VAL A 441 -9.58 -39.37 -18.98
CA VAL A 441 -9.91 -40.40 -19.97
C VAL A 441 -8.72 -40.79 -20.85
N VAL A 442 -7.66 -39.98 -20.91
CA VAL A 442 -6.58 -40.19 -21.90
C VAL A 442 -5.42 -41.04 -21.38
N TYR A 443 -5.09 -41.00 -20.08
CA TYR A 443 -3.85 -41.60 -19.58
C TYR A 443 -3.94 -43.04 -19.04
N MET A 444 -5.14 -43.62 -18.98
CA MET A 444 -5.34 -45.04 -18.59
C MET A 444 -5.42 -46.00 -19.79
N PHE A 445 -5.28 -45.50 -21.03
CA PHE A 445 -5.31 -46.31 -22.25
C PHE A 445 -3.98 -46.34 -23.06
N VAL A 446 -2.89 -45.82 -22.48
CA VAL A 446 -1.51 -45.95 -23.00
C VAL A 446 -0.61 -46.40 -21.87
#